data_AF-A0A8S3RAC4-F1
#
_entry.id   AF-A0A8S3RAC4-F1
#
_cell.length_a   1.000
_cell.length_b   1.000
_cell.length_c   1.000
_cell.angle_alpha   90.00
_cell.angle_beta   90.00
_cell.angle_gamma   90.00
#
_symmetry.space_group_name_H-M   'P 1'
#
loop_
_entity.id
_entity.type
_entity.pdbx_description
1 polymer ?
#
loop_
_entity_poly.entity_id
_entity_poly.type
_entity_poly.pdbx_seq_one_letter_code
_entity_poly.pdbx_strand_id
1 'polypeptide(L)'
;MVQDFKDKGYILVRNLFDRDEVEKFIKAITDSDAFYKNAYVLEAGERKIHRITWSHPGSDVTGLAARSEKVVNTCEKILSGSNNCGRIEHHPHNGQIVAQKSRVDVIREKCPHIYAEMNPGDALFFHCNTLHHSSANRSNLRRWAYIMCYNKATNNPTFAHHHAQYTPIEKVPNSAIKECTNLTDLSGKEFIHPSQNASIAELFAKYSANTTE
;
A
#
# COMPACT_ATOMS: atom_id res chain seq x y z
N MET A 1 -19.45 9.26 0.78
CA MET A 1 -18.43 8.18 0.82
C MET A 1 -18.41 7.35 -0.47
N VAL A 2 -19.36 6.44 -0.73
CA VAL A 2 -19.33 5.62 -1.97
C VAL A 2 -19.41 6.48 -3.23
N GLN A 3 -20.30 7.47 -3.24
CA GLN A 3 -20.43 8.39 -4.37
C GLN A 3 -19.15 9.21 -4.57
N ASP A 4 -18.61 9.82 -3.50
CA ASP A 4 -17.32 10.51 -3.55
C ASP A 4 -16.20 9.63 -4.11
N PHE A 5 -16.15 8.36 -3.70
CA PHE A 5 -15.14 7.43 -4.20
C PHE A 5 -15.33 7.12 -5.68
N LYS A 6 -16.56 6.98 -6.16
CA LYS A 6 -16.85 6.77 -7.59
C LYS A 6 -16.50 8.00 -8.43
N ASP A 7 -16.80 9.18 -7.92
CA ASP A 7 -16.60 10.43 -8.65
C ASP A 7 -15.13 10.87 -8.64
N LYS A 8 -14.45 10.70 -7.51
CA LYS A 8 -13.09 11.22 -7.27
C LYS A 8 -12.01 10.15 -7.36
N GLY A 9 -12.37 8.87 -7.24
CA GLY A 9 -11.43 7.75 -7.15
C GLY A 9 -10.75 7.61 -5.79
N TYR A 10 -11.13 8.41 -4.80
CA TYR A 10 -10.59 8.34 -3.44
C TYR A 10 -11.54 8.97 -2.40
N ILE A 11 -11.29 8.66 -1.13
CA ILE A 11 -11.86 9.30 0.05
C ILE A 11 -10.79 9.43 1.14
N LEU A 12 -10.89 10.48 1.96
CA LEU A 12 -10.06 10.65 3.14
C LEU A 12 -10.92 10.44 4.38
N VAL A 13 -10.56 9.45 5.19
CA VAL A 13 -11.19 9.18 6.48
C VAL A 13 -10.28 9.72 7.57
N ARG A 14 -10.77 10.74 8.28
CA ARG A 14 -10.03 11.36 9.38
C ARG A 14 -10.06 10.46 10.61
N ASN A 15 -8.92 10.35 11.30
CA ASN A 15 -8.79 9.60 12.55
C ASN A 15 -9.39 8.18 12.45
N LEU A 16 -9.12 7.47 11.33
CA LEU A 16 -9.54 6.08 11.19
C LEU A 16 -8.91 5.23 12.28
N PHE A 17 -7.62 5.46 12.53
CA PHE A 17 -6.92 4.95 13.70
C PHE A 17 -6.76 6.07 14.71
N ASP A 18 -7.15 5.81 15.96
CA ASP A 18 -6.95 6.78 17.02
C ASP A 18 -5.50 6.78 17.51
N ARG A 19 -5.22 7.70 18.44
CA ARG A 19 -3.88 7.90 18.98
C ARG A 19 -3.28 6.62 19.58
N ASP A 20 -4.06 5.82 20.30
CA ASP A 20 -3.55 4.61 20.98
C ASP A 20 -3.19 3.54 19.96
N GLU A 21 -4.01 3.39 18.92
CA GLU A 21 -3.76 2.46 17.83
C GLU A 21 -2.53 2.88 17.01
N VAL A 22 -2.41 4.17 16.70
CA VAL A 22 -1.24 4.74 16.01
C VAL A 22 0.04 4.51 16.83
N GLU A 23 -0.01 4.72 18.14
CA GLU A 23 1.14 4.48 19.01
C GLU A 23 1.60 3.02 18.95
N LYS A 24 0.68 2.05 18.91
CA LYS A 24 1.05 0.65 18.74
C LYS A 24 1.74 0.37 17.41
N PHE A 25 1.27 0.96 16.31
CA PHE A 25 1.94 0.80 15.01
C PHE A 25 3.36 1.37 15.06
N ILE A 26 3.55 2.53 15.69
CA ILE A 26 4.88 3.12 15.86
C ILE A 26 5.76 2.15 16.65
N LYS A 27 5.31 1.70 17.83
CA LYS A 27 6.05 0.76 18.69
C LYS A 27 6.43 -0.54 17.97
N ALA A 28 5.51 -1.13 17.21
CA ALA A 28 5.77 -2.34 16.44
C ALA A 28 6.97 -2.17 15.47
N ILE A 29 7.16 -0.96 14.95
CA ILE A 29 8.23 -0.65 14.00
C ILE A 29 9.48 -0.07 14.66
N THR A 30 9.35 0.64 15.79
CA THR A 30 10.47 1.36 16.43
C THR A 30 11.11 0.62 17.59
N ASP A 31 10.35 -0.20 18.31
CA ASP A 31 10.81 -0.82 19.56
C ASP A 31 11.56 -2.14 19.30
N SER A 32 11.57 -2.60 18.04
CA SER A 32 12.35 -3.75 17.61
C SER A 32 12.84 -3.61 16.17
N ASP A 33 13.81 -4.44 15.80
CA ASP A 33 14.30 -4.58 14.44
C ASP A 33 13.54 -5.64 13.62
N ALA A 34 12.49 -6.27 14.17
CA ALA A 34 11.81 -7.41 13.56
C ALA A 34 11.30 -7.09 12.15
N PHE A 35 10.65 -5.93 11.98
CA PHE A 35 10.22 -5.45 10.66
C PHE A 35 11.41 -5.04 9.77
N TYR A 36 12.42 -4.38 10.33
CA TYR A 36 13.55 -3.86 9.58
C TYR A 36 14.48 -4.93 9.01
N LYS A 37 14.56 -6.10 9.65
CA LYS A 37 15.25 -7.28 9.12
C LYS A 37 14.72 -7.72 7.75
N ASN A 38 13.47 -7.36 7.45
CA ASN A 38 12.79 -7.68 6.20
C ASN A 38 12.74 -6.48 5.22
N ALA A 39 13.41 -5.38 5.54
CA ALA A 39 13.41 -4.18 4.72
C ALA A 39 14.46 -4.26 3.60
N TYR A 40 14.11 -3.70 2.45
CA TYR A 40 15.08 -3.36 1.41
C TYR A 40 15.08 -1.85 1.16
N VAL A 41 16.23 -1.34 0.70
CA VAL A 41 16.45 0.09 0.52
C VAL A 41 16.31 0.44 -0.96
N LEU A 42 15.51 1.47 -1.23
CA LEU A 42 15.45 2.13 -2.52
C LEU A 42 16.09 3.51 -2.39
N GLU A 43 17.00 3.83 -3.31
CA GLU A 43 17.60 5.16 -3.39
C GLU A 43 16.58 6.14 -3.99
N ALA A 44 16.44 7.31 -3.37
CA ALA A 44 15.50 8.37 -3.75
C ALA A 44 16.20 9.74 -3.68
N GLY A 45 17.16 9.93 -4.58
CA GLY A 45 18.08 11.08 -4.53
C GLY A 45 19.03 10.96 -3.35
N GLU A 46 19.11 11.99 -2.52
CA GLU A 46 19.95 12.01 -1.30
C GLU A 46 19.33 11.24 -0.12
N ARG A 47 18.10 10.72 -0.28
CA ARG A 47 17.37 10.01 0.78
C ARG A 47 17.11 8.57 0.41
N LYS A 48 16.90 7.76 1.45
CA LYS A 48 16.59 6.34 1.35
C LYS A 48 15.14 6.06 1.71
N ILE A 49 14.53 5.14 0.98
CA ILE A 49 13.23 4.57 1.31
C ILE A 49 13.47 3.15 1.81
N HIS A 50 13.09 2.88 3.06
CA HIS A 50 13.04 1.52 3.59
C HIS A 50 11.66 0.94 3.27
N ARG A 51 11.61 -0.07 2.39
CA ARG A 51 10.37 -0.73 2.00
C ARG A 51 10.34 -2.13 2.59
N ILE A 52 9.21 -2.46 3.21
CA ILE A 52 8.89 -3.79 3.75
C ILE A 52 7.53 -4.17 3.15
N THR A 53 7.45 -5.31 2.49
CA THR A 53 6.23 -5.76 1.80
C THR A 53 5.94 -7.21 2.19
N TRP A 54 4.69 -7.55 2.40
CA TRP A 54 4.26 -8.92 2.72
C TRP A 54 2.89 -9.23 2.10
N SER A 55 2.62 -10.52 1.84
CA SER A 55 1.35 -11.01 1.27
C SER A 55 0.30 -11.36 2.32
N HIS A 56 0.71 -11.97 3.43
CA HIS A 56 -0.20 -12.45 4.46
C HIS A 56 -0.18 -11.54 5.71
N PRO A 57 -1.35 -11.17 6.26
CA PRO A 57 -1.43 -10.15 7.29
C PRO A 57 -0.75 -10.53 8.61
N GLY A 58 -0.64 -11.82 8.98
CA GLY A 58 -0.13 -12.24 10.29
C GLY A 58 -1.09 -11.90 11.45
N SER A 59 -0.69 -12.15 12.70
CA SER A 59 -1.51 -11.90 13.90
C SER A 59 -1.03 -10.72 14.75
N ASP A 60 0.05 -10.04 14.33
CA ASP A 60 0.54 -8.83 14.97
C ASP A 60 -0.40 -7.64 14.75
N VAL A 61 -0.11 -6.52 15.42
CA VAL A 61 -0.94 -5.32 15.38
C VAL A 61 -1.19 -4.78 13.96
N THR A 62 -0.23 -4.93 13.03
CA THR A 62 -0.45 -4.51 11.63
C THR A 62 -1.42 -5.47 10.93
N GLY A 63 -1.29 -6.78 11.16
CA GLY A 63 -2.21 -7.78 10.64
C GLY A 63 -3.64 -7.58 11.13
N LEU A 64 -3.81 -7.31 12.43
CA LEU A 64 -5.12 -7.02 13.02
C LEU A 64 -5.72 -5.72 12.48
N ALA A 65 -4.91 -4.68 12.28
CA ALA A 65 -5.38 -3.44 11.67
C ALA A 65 -5.96 -3.67 10.27
N ALA A 66 -5.25 -4.43 9.43
CA ALA A 66 -5.73 -4.79 8.09
C ALA A 66 -6.99 -5.67 8.09
N ARG A 67 -7.34 -6.31 9.20
CA ARG A 67 -8.56 -7.13 9.32
C ARG A 67 -9.66 -6.49 10.17
N SER A 68 -9.40 -5.34 10.76
CA SER A 68 -10.37 -4.64 11.60
C SER A 68 -11.62 -4.26 10.83
N GLU A 69 -12.79 -4.36 11.47
CA GLU A 69 -14.08 -4.03 10.88
C GLU A 69 -14.09 -2.64 10.23
N LYS A 70 -13.51 -1.62 10.88
CA LYS A 70 -13.48 -0.24 10.35
C LYS A 70 -12.73 -0.12 9.02
N VAL A 71 -11.69 -0.93 8.82
CA VAL A 71 -10.95 -0.96 7.56
C VAL A 71 -11.72 -1.79 6.54
N VAL A 72 -12.04 -3.05 6.89
CA VAL A 72 -12.65 -3.99 5.94
C VAL A 72 -14.02 -3.50 5.46
N ASN A 73 -14.87 -3.00 6.36
CA ASN A 73 -16.18 -2.48 5.98
C ASN A 73 -16.08 -1.21 5.13
N THR A 74 -15.01 -0.43 5.27
CA THR A 74 -14.77 0.75 4.40
C THR A 74 -14.31 0.28 3.01
N CYS A 75 -13.37 -0.67 2.94
CA CYS A 75 -12.90 -1.28 1.70
C CYS A 75 -14.04 -1.94 0.91
N GLU A 76 -14.92 -2.69 1.58
CA GLU A 76 -16.06 -3.36 0.95
C GLU A 76 -17.00 -2.36 0.25
N LYS A 77 -17.27 -1.22 0.89
CA LYS A 77 -18.13 -0.15 0.34
C LYS A 77 -17.52 0.50 -0.91
N ILE A 78 -16.20 0.70 -0.95
CA ILE A 78 -15.53 1.46 -2.03
C ILE A 78 -15.13 0.59 -3.23
N LEU A 79 -14.95 -0.72 -3.06
CA LEU A 79 -14.58 -1.64 -4.15
C LEU A 79 -15.72 -1.90 -5.16
N SER A 80 -16.90 -1.30 -4.99
CA SER A 80 -18.01 -1.43 -5.93
C SER A 80 -17.94 -0.41 -7.08
N GLY A 81 -17.39 -0.82 -8.24
CA GLY A 81 -17.50 -0.12 -9.53
C GLY A 81 -16.60 1.11 -9.71
N SER A 82 -15.33 1.03 -9.33
CA SER A 82 -14.45 2.19 -9.14
C SER A 82 -13.40 2.48 -10.23
N ASN A 83 -13.56 1.91 -11.43
CA ASN A 83 -12.53 1.82 -12.48
C ASN A 83 -12.74 2.77 -13.69
N ASN A 84 -12.70 4.08 -13.51
CA ASN A 84 -13.11 5.01 -14.60
C ASN A 84 -12.04 5.33 -15.66
N CYS A 85 -10.75 5.13 -15.39
CA CYS A 85 -9.67 5.45 -16.35
C CYS A 85 -9.12 4.24 -17.13
N GLY A 86 -9.65 3.04 -16.89
CA GLY A 86 -9.07 1.80 -17.39
C GLY A 86 -7.67 1.52 -16.84
N ARG A 87 -7.04 0.45 -17.32
CA ARG A 87 -5.68 0.05 -16.91
C ARG A 87 -4.64 1.00 -17.54
N ILE A 88 -3.74 1.53 -16.72
CA ILE A 88 -2.56 2.27 -17.18
C ILE A 88 -1.35 1.35 -17.03
N GLU A 89 -0.54 1.26 -18.08
CA GLU A 89 0.69 0.48 -18.03
C GLU A 89 1.68 1.10 -17.04
N HIS A 90 2.36 0.22 -16.31
CA HIS A 90 3.41 0.60 -15.39
C HIS A 90 4.73 -0.01 -15.83
N HIS A 91 5.80 0.75 -15.65
CA HIS A 91 7.15 0.36 -16.04
C HIS A 91 8.12 0.59 -14.88
N PRO A 92 9.14 -0.26 -14.72
CA PRO A 92 10.25 0.00 -13.83
C PRO A 92 10.99 1.28 -14.21
N HIS A 93 11.29 2.12 -13.23
CA HIS A 93 12.16 3.29 -13.37
C HIS A 93 12.86 3.55 -12.04
N ASN A 94 14.20 3.54 -12.02
CA ASN A 94 15.03 3.74 -10.82
C ASN A 94 14.57 2.91 -9.60
N GLY A 95 14.29 1.62 -9.80
CA GLY A 95 13.85 0.71 -8.74
C GLY A 95 12.40 0.93 -8.26
N GLN A 96 11.66 1.84 -8.89
CA GLN A 96 10.24 2.08 -8.64
C GLN A 96 9.38 1.60 -9.81
N ILE A 97 8.08 1.45 -9.58
CA ILE A 97 7.10 1.15 -10.60
C ILE A 97 6.34 2.45 -10.88
N VAL A 98 6.47 2.98 -12.10
CA VAL A 98 5.88 4.26 -12.50
C VAL A 98 4.85 4.06 -13.59
N ALA A 99 3.76 4.81 -13.55
CA ALA A 99 2.77 4.84 -14.62
C ALA A 99 3.38 5.46 -15.90
N GLN A 100 2.96 4.97 -17.07
CA GLN A 100 3.44 5.45 -18.36
C GLN A 100 3.32 6.97 -18.49
N LYS A 101 4.47 7.67 -18.63
CA LYS A 101 4.55 9.14 -18.55
C LYS A 101 3.66 9.85 -19.56
N SER A 102 3.67 9.42 -20.83
CA SER A 102 2.85 10.03 -21.89
C SER A 102 1.36 10.01 -21.56
N ARG A 103 0.87 8.94 -20.93
CA ARG A 103 -0.52 8.84 -20.45
C ARG A 103 -0.76 9.76 -19.26
N VAL A 104 0.17 9.82 -18.31
CA VAL A 104 0.08 10.69 -17.14
C VAL A 104 0.03 12.16 -17.56
N ASP A 105 0.88 12.59 -18.49
CA ASP A 105 0.95 13.98 -18.95
C ASP A 105 -0.40 14.44 -19.53
N VAL A 106 -1.00 13.65 -20.43
CA VAL A 106 -2.32 13.96 -21.01
C VAL A 106 -3.45 13.94 -19.97
N ILE A 107 -3.38 13.03 -18.98
CA ILE A 107 -4.38 12.97 -17.91
C ILE A 107 -4.30 14.21 -17.01
N ARG A 108 -3.10 14.71 -16.73
CA ARG A 108 -2.89 15.90 -15.88
C ARG A 108 -3.48 17.18 -16.47
N GLU A 109 -3.65 17.26 -17.78
CA GLU A 109 -4.34 18.38 -18.43
C GLU A 109 -5.84 18.40 -18.13
N LYS A 110 -6.42 17.23 -17.80
CA LYS A 110 -7.87 17.06 -17.61
C LYS A 110 -8.26 16.83 -16.15
N CYS A 111 -7.35 16.30 -15.34
CA CYS A 111 -7.60 15.92 -13.96
C CYS A 111 -6.80 16.82 -13.02
N PRO A 112 -7.46 17.54 -12.09
CA PRO A 112 -6.76 18.42 -11.15
C PRO A 112 -5.82 17.62 -10.25
N HIS A 113 -4.62 18.13 -10.04
CA HIS A 113 -3.72 17.60 -9.02
C HIS A 113 -4.13 18.15 -7.65
N ILE A 114 -4.38 17.25 -6.71
CA ILE A 114 -4.84 17.55 -5.37
C ILE A 114 -3.86 17.01 -4.33
N TYR A 115 -3.76 17.68 -3.18
CA TYR A 115 -2.94 17.25 -2.08
C TYR A 115 -3.80 16.58 -1.00
N ALA A 116 -3.45 15.35 -0.63
CA ALA A 116 -4.03 14.65 0.50
C ALA A 116 -3.20 14.92 1.77
N GLU A 117 -3.46 16.04 2.44
CA GLU A 117 -2.82 16.37 3.72
C GLU A 117 -3.44 15.53 4.85
N MET A 118 -2.59 14.82 5.59
CA MET A 118 -3.00 13.80 6.55
C MET A 118 -2.27 13.97 7.89
N ASN A 119 -3.02 13.81 8.97
CA ASN A 119 -2.48 13.68 10.33
C ASN A 119 -2.25 12.20 10.66
N PRO A 120 -1.45 11.88 11.70
CA PRO A 120 -1.36 10.53 12.23
C PRO A 120 -2.76 9.97 12.53
N GLY A 121 -3.04 8.76 12.03
CA GLY A 121 -4.34 8.11 12.20
C GLY A 121 -5.34 8.33 11.06
N ASP A 122 -5.11 9.32 10.19
CA ASP A 122 -5.91 9.47 8.98
C ASP A 122 -5.62 8.34 7.98
N ALA A 123 -6.63 8.01 7.16
CA ALA A 123 -6.50 7.00 6.11
C ALA A 123 -7.06 7.53 4.78
N LEU A 124 -6.22 7.47 3.75
CA LEU A 124 -6.62 7.70 2.37
C LEU A 124 -6.98 6.36 1.75
N PHE A 125 -8.25 6.19 1.38
CA PHE A 125 -8.69 5.07 0.56
C PHE A 125 -8.77 5.55 -0.88
N PHE A 126 -8.11 4.87 -1.80
CA PHE A 126 -8.11 5.24 -3.22
C PHE A 126 -8.17 3.98 -4.09
N HIS A 127 -8.74 4.13 -5.28
CA HIS A 127 -8.80 3.06 -6.26
C HIS A 127 -7.39 2.81 -6.84
N CYS A 128 -7.05 1.56 -7.16
CA CYS A 128 -5.70 1.22 -7.65
C CYS A 128 -5.33 1.89 -8.98
N ASN A 129 -6.31 2.31 -9.78
CA ASN A 129 -6.09 3.10 -11.01
C ASN A 129 -6.06 4.62 -10.78
N THR A 130 -6.29 5.10 -9.56
CA THR A 130 -6.12 6.52 -9.23
C THR A 130 -4.63 6.86 -9.32
N LEU A 131 -4.25 7.72 -10.27
CA LEU A 131 -2.88 8.20 -10.38
C LEU A 131 -2.52 8.97 -9.10
N HIS A 132 -1.49 8.52 -8.41
CA HIS A 132 -1.03 9.10 -7.16
C HIS A 132 0.48 9.04 -7.11
N HIS A 133 1.08 10.01 -6.42
CA HIS A 133 2.49 10.01 -6.11
C HIS A 133 2.72 10.73 -4.79
N SER A 134 3.93 10.64 -4.27
CA SER A 134 4.39 11.53 -3.22
C SER A 134 5.57 12.36 -3.69
N SER A 135 5.62 13.61 -3.25
CA SER A 135 6.81 14.46 -3.42
C SER A 135 7.96 14.00 -2.52
N ALA A 136 9.17 14.47 -2.82
CA ALA A 136 10.34 14.26 -1.98
C ALA A 136 10.10 14.80 -0.56
N ASN A 137 10.45 14.02 0.46
CA ASN A 137 10.39 14.47 1.85
C ASN A 137 11.56 15.43 2.12
N ARG A 138 11.26 16.71 2.34
CA ARG A 138 12.26 17.76 2.65
C ARG A 138 12.35 18.11 4.14
N SER A 139 11.57 17.45 5.00
CA SER A 139 11.61 17.67 6.45
C SER A 139 12.74 16.90 7.12
N ASN A 140 13.11 17.24 8.35
CA ASN A 140 14.01 16.45 9.20
C ASN A 140 13.32 15.24 9.85
N LEU A 141 12.03 15.02 9.58
CA LEU A 141 11.26 13.93 10.13
C LEU A 141 11.12 12.78 9.13
N ARG A 142 10.98 11.56 9.67
CA ARG A 142 10.63 10.38 8.87
C ARG A 142 9.13 10.38 8.59
N ARG A 143 8.76 10.11 7.35
CA ARG A 143 7.37 9.84 6.96
C ARG A 143 7.14 8.33 6.94
N TRP A 144 6.17 7.87 7.71
CA TRP A 144 5.72 6.49 7.72
C TRP A 144 4.43 6.38 6.91
N ALA A 145 4.37 5.38 6.03
CA ALA A 145 3.16 5.05 5.28
C ALA A 145 2.88 3.57 5.48
N TYR A 146 1.67 3.26 5.94
CA TYR A 146 1.19 1.90 6.02
C TYR A 146 0.12 1.69 4.96
N ILE A 147 0.40 0.82 4.00
CA ILE A 147 -0.45 0.59 2.83
C ILE A 147 -1.06 -0.80 2.93
N MET A 148 -2.38 -0.87 2.83
CA MET A 148 -3.15 -2.11 2.77
C MET A 148 -3.84 -2.18 1.41
N CYS A 149 -3.60 -3.26 0.68
CA CYS A 149 -4.19 -3.47 -0.63
C CYS A 149 -5.28 -4.53 -0.54
N TYR A 150 -6.50 -4.19 -0.99
CA TYR A 150 -7.64 -5.10 -1.01
C TYR A 150 -8.10 -5.32 -2.44
N ASN A 151 -8.61 -6.52 -2.69
CA ASN A 151 -9.25 -6.87 -3.94
C ASN A 151 -10.47 -7.74 -3.66
N LYS A 152 -11.45 -7.75 -4.57
CA LYS A 152 -12.60 -8.66 -4.46
C LYS A 152 -12.14 -10.10 -4.65
N ALA A 153 -12.74 -11.04 -3.92
CA ALA A 153 -12.50 -12.47 -4.11
C ALA A 153 -12.73 -12.92 -5.56
N THR A 154 -13.71 -12.31 -6.23
CA THR A 154 -14.04 -12.56 -7.64
C THR A 154 -13.03 -11.97 -8.63
N ASN A 155 -12.07 -11.17 -8.18
CA ASN A 155 -11.01 -10.58 -8.99
C ASN A 155 -9.64 -11.17 -8.62
N ASN A 156 -9.61 -12.48 -8.38
CA ASN A 156 -8.37 -13.21 -8.09
C ASN A 156 -7.41 -13.15 -9.31
N PRO A 157 -6.10 -12.86 -9.12
CA PRO A 157 -5.16 -12.88 -10.25
C PRO A 157 -5.20 -14.19 -11.02
N THR A 158 -5.37 -14.09 -12.34
CA THR A 158 -5.44 -15.24 -13.26
C THR A 158 -4.14 -16.04 -13.29
N PHE A 159 -3.00 -15.35 -13.24
CA PHE A 159 -1.67 -15.97 -13.26
C PHE A 159 -1.03 -15.89 -11.87
N ALA A 160 -0.38 -16.98 -11.47
CA ALA A 160 0.43 -17.00 -10.25
C ALA A 160 1.65 -16.06 -10.42
N HIS A 161 1.91 -15.24 -9.40
CA HIS A 161 3.05 -14.31 -9.35
C HIS A 161 3.32 -13.91 -7.88
N HIS A 162 4.22 -12.96 -7.64
CA HIS A 162 4.63 -12.55 -6.30
C HIS A 162 3.55 -11.93 -5.42
N HIS A 163 2.48 -11.36 -5.97
CA HIS A 163 1.35 -10.93 -5.14
C HIS A 163 0.42 -12.11 -4.87
N ALA A 164 -0.10 -12.16 -3.64
CA ALA A 164 -0.96 -13.23 -3.20
C ALA A 164 -2.18 -13.39 -4.11
N GLN A 165 -2.51 -14.65 -4.40
CA GLN A 165 -3.86 -15.00 -4.82
C GLN A 165 -4.82 -14.93 -3.63
N TYR A 166 -6.11 -15.01 -3.92
CA TYR A 166 -7.18 -14.86 -2.95
C TYR A 166 -6.95 -15.75 -1.73
N THR A 167 -6.90 -15.11 -0.56
CA THR A 167 -6.93 -15.73 0.75
C THR A 167 -8.10 -15.11 1.51
N PRO A 168 -9.02 -15.90 2.09
CA PRO A 168 -10.09 -15.36 2.91
C PRO A 168 -9.56 -14.49 4.04
N ILE A 169 -10.17 -13.32 4.22
CA ILE A 169 -9.83 -12.41 5.32
C ILE A 169 -10.78 -12.69 6.48
N GLU A 170 -10.23 -13.11 7.63
CA GLU A 170 -10.97 -13.22 8.88
C GLU A 170 -11.08 -11.85 9.55
N LYS A 171 -12.26 -11.22 9.47
CA LYS A 171 -12.51 -9.94 10.12
C LYS A 171 -12.38 -10.05 11.64
N VAL A 172 -11.78 -9.03 12.26
CA VAL A 172 -11.66 -8.92 13.72
C VAL A 172 -12.35 -7.65 14.23
N PRO A 173 -12.84 -7.64 15.48
CA PRO A 173 -13.37 -6.41 16.09
C PRO A 173 -12.34 -5.29 16.09
N ASN A 174 -12.79 -4.03 16.03
CA ASN A 174 -11.88 -2.88 16.10
C ASN A 174 -11.03 -2.88 17.38
N SER A 175 -11.59 -3.37 18.50
CA SER A 175 -10.88 -3.43 19.78
C SER A 175 -9.64 -4.33 19.74
N ALA A 176 -9.57 -5.29 18.80
CA ALA A 176 -8.43 -6.18 18.64
C ALA A 176 -7.11 -5.44 18.43
N ILE A 177 -7.12 -4.25 17.80
CA ILE A 177 -5.91 -3.43 17.63
C ILE A 177 -5.41 -2.95 18.99
N LYS A 178 -6.31 -2.45 19.84
CA LYS A 178 -5.97 -1.94 21.19
C LYS A 178 -5.61 -3.05 22.17
N GLU A 179 -6.28 -4.19 22.06
CA GLU A 179 -6.03 -5.37 22.90
C GLU A 179 -4.77 -6.13 22.47
N CYS A 180 -4.26 -5.89 21.26
CA CYS A 180 -3.09 -6.58 20.74
C CYS A 180 -1.84 -6.34 21.60
N THR A 181 -1.27 -7.45 22.09
CA THR A 181 0.03 -7.51 22.77
C THR A 181 1.16 -7.97 21.84
N ASN A 182 0.83 -8.63 20.72
CA ASN A 182 1.80 -9.04 19.73
C ASN A 182 2.19 -7.88 18.79
N LEU A 183 3.35 -7.28 19.03
CA LEU A 183 3.87 -6.20 18.19
C LEU A 183 4.98 -6.66 17.22
N THR A 184 5.59 -7.82 17.47
CA THR A 184 6.88 -8.19 16.84
C THR A 184 7.00 -9.66 16.45
N ASP A 185 6.06 -10.52 16.84
CA ASP A 185 5.95 -11.86 16.26
C ASP A 185 5.24 -11.76 14.91
N LEU A 186 6.05 -11.80 13.85
CA LEU A 186 5.62 -11.65 12.48
C LEU A 186 5.28 -13.00 11.82
N SER A 187 5.09 -14.05 12.63
CA SER A 187 4.66 -15.36 12.15
C SER A 187 3.40 -15.28 11.30
N GLY A 188 3.40 -16.03 10.21
CA GLY A 188 2.31 -16.01 9.24
C GLY A 188 2.32 -14.81 8.29
N LYS A 189 3.30 -13.90 8.38
CA LYS A 189 3.62 -12.98 7.28
C LYS A 189 4.57 -13.65 6.30
N GLU A 190 4.27 -13.50 5.02
CA GLU A 190 5.18 -13.88 3.94
C GLU A 190 5.80 -12.62 3.36
N PHE A 191 7.08 -12.37 3.69
CA PHE A 191 7.78 -11.18 3.23
C PHE A 191 8.22 -11.31 1.77
N ILE A 192 8.11 -10.21 1.03
CA ILE A 192 8.46 -10.12 -0.37
C ILE A 192 9.71 -9.26 -0.49
N HIS A 193 10.83 -9.90 -0.86
CA HIS A 193 12.08 -9.24 -1.17
C HIS A 193 12.37 -9.33 -2.69
N PRO A 194 12.69 -8.22 -3.39
CA PRO A 194 12.89 -8.24 -4.84
C PRO A 194 13.96 -9.22 -5.32
N SER A 195 15.06 -9.37 -4.58
CA SER A 195 16.13 -10.31 -4.94
C SER A 195 15.79 -11.79 -4.75
N GLN A 196 14.68 -12.09 -4.08
CA GLN A 196 14.26 -13.45 -3.73
C GLN A 196 13.03 -13.90 -4.52
N ASN A 197 12.52 -13.08 -5.44
CA ASN A 197 11.31 -13.37 -6.17
C ASN A 197 11.51 -13.35 -7.69
N ALA A 198 11.42 -14.54 -8.30
CA ALA A 198 11.63 -14.75 -9.73
C ALA A 198 10.73 -13.86 -10.60
N SER A 199 9.44 -13.73 -10.25
CA SER A 199 8.51 -12.89 -11.03
C SER A 199 8.83 -11.40 -10.96
N ILE A 200 9.46 -10.94 -9.87
CA ILE A 200 9.95 -9.56 -9.75
C ILE A 200 11.22 -9.38 -10.57
N ALA A 201 12.14 -10.35 -10.52
CA ALA A 201 13.36 -10.34 -11.31
C ALA A 201 13.05 -10.36 -12.83
N GLU A 202 12.10 -11.19 -13.27
CA GLU A 202 11.61 -11.24 -14.65
C GLU A 202 10.98 -9.92 -15.09
N LEU A 203 10.19 -9.28 -14.23
CA LEU A 203 9.63 -7.95 -14.50
C LEU A 203 10.75 -6.94 -14.76
N PHE A 204 11.75 -6.85 -13.88
CA PHE A 204 12.87 -5.92 -14.08
C PHE A 204 13.67 -6.27 -15.33
N ALA A 205 13.97 -7.55 -15.57
CA ALA A 205 14.74 -8.00 -16.74
C ALA A 205 14.05 -7.66 -18.08
N LYS A 206 12.73 -7.89 -18.17
CA LYS A 206 11.93 -7.58 -19.37
C LYS A 206 12.00 -6.11 -19.76
N TYR A 207 12.09 -5.21 -18.79
CA TYR A 207 12.13 -3.77 -19.05
C TYR A 207 13.55 -3.23 -19.24
N SER A 208 14.56 -3.82 -18.59
CA SER A 208 15.96 -3.50 -18.89
C SER A 208 16.36 -3.84 -20.34
N ALA A 209 15.74 -4.86 -20.93
CA ALA A 209 15.95 -5.23 -22.33
C ALA A 209 15.26 -4.29 -23.34
N ASN A 210 14.31 -3.46 -22.90
CA ASN A 210 13.51 -2.57 -23.75
C ASN A 210 13.89 -1.08 -23.60
N THR A 211 14.94 -0.75 -22.84
CA THR A 211 15.43 0.63 -22.67
C THR A 211 16.57 1.02 -23.63
N THR A 212 16.79 0.24 -24.69
CA THR A 212 17.62 0.63 -25.84
C THR A 212 16.77 1.16 -26.99
N GLU A 213 15.99 2.22 -26.76
CA GLU A 213 15.44 3.12 -27.79
C GLU A 213 15.35 4.55 -27.25
#